data_AF-A0A7S2R226-F1
#
_entry.id   AF-A0A7S2R226-F1
#
_cell.length_a   1.000
_cell.length_b   1.000
_cell.length_c   1.000
_cell.angle_alpha   90.00
_cell.angle_beta   90.00
_cell.angle_gamma   90.00
#
_symmetry.space_group_name_H-M   'P 1'
#
loop_
_entity.id
_entity.type
_entity.pdbx_description
1 polymer ?
#
loop_
_entity_poly.entity_id
_entity_poly.type
_entity_poly.pdbx_seq_one_letter_code
_entity_poly.pdbx_strand_id
1 'polypeptide(L)'
;KDVFEAYYKQHLAKRLLGGKSISDESERAMVSQLKAECGYQFTSKLEGMFNDMRISRDTREAYNTYKKTTLANKKQIKQQQQQPEQQPQQRKPLDIEVDVLTTGYWPSQNVPVCTLPPQVQVAIDQFSEFYLQKHTGRKLSWQTSTGSGEIRAIFGSGSTKDRRHDLCVSTYQMCILTLFNDTNSLTLGQIREATQIPDMELRRHLISLCTPKHRILRKGSKGKSISNDDDTFTFNADYTSKLKRVKIPLVSMKETSVTNGSTATGGGPLAGRAGASHSNNMPGSAIPANVEEDRRHLVEAAIVRIMKARKTLHHNDLIAEVTKQLSVRFVPSPQFIKKRIESLIEREYLERKPDDRRKYVYVA
;
A
#
# COMPACT_ATOMS: atom_id res chain seq x y z
N LYS A 1 9.15 -21.69 -2.49
CA LYS A 1 7.71 -21.53 -2.16
C LYS A 1 7.43 -20.16 -1.56
N ASP A 2 8.30 -19.66 -0.70
CA ASP A 2 8.32 -18.28 -0.17
C ASP A 2 8.19 -17.14 -1.20
N VAL A 3 8.87 -17.21 -2.34
CA VAL A 3 8.74 -16.17 -3.38
C VAL A 3 7.30 -16.11 -3.90
N PHE A 4 6.71 -17.27 -4.20
CA PHE A 4 5.32 -17.38 -4.60
C PHE A 4 4.39 -16.86 -3.50
N GLU A 5 4.62 -17.23 -2.24
CA GLU A 5 3.84 -16.74 -1.09
C GLU A 5 3.81 -15.21 -1.03
N ALA A 6 4.97 -14.57 -1.19
CA ALA A 6 5.10 -13.11 -1.12
C ALA A 6 4.28 -12.42 -2.23
N TYR A 7 4.42 -12.88 -3.47
CA TYR A 7 3.63 -12.35 -4.59
C TYR A 7 2.15 -12.65 -4.42
N TYR A 8 1.79 -13.88 -4.08
CA TYR A 8 0.40 -14.28 -3.88
C TYR A 8 -0.27 -13.42 -2.80
N LYS A 9 0.39 -13.22 -1.66
CA LYS A 9 -0.07 -12.37 -0.56
C LYS A 9 -0.27 -10.92 -1.02
N GLN A 10 0.66 -10.37 -1.80
CA GLN A 10 0.53 -9.01 -2.34
C GLN A 10 -0.65 -8.88 -3.32
N HIS A 11 -0.85 -9.87 -4.18
CA HIS A 11 -1.97 -9.87 -5.12
C HIS A 11 -3.31 -10.08 -4.41
N LEU A 12 -3.37 -10.98 -3.43
CA LEU A 12 -4.56 -11.19 -2.61
C LEU A 12 -4.96 -9.91 -1.88
N ALA A 13 -3.99 -9.22 -1.25
CA ALA A 13 -4.26 -7.95 -0.57
C ALA A 13 -4.89 -6.90 -1.50
N LYS A 14 -4.36 -6.77 -2.73
CA LYS A 14 -4.91 -5.87 -3.75
C LYS A 14 -6.33 -6.25 -4.19
N ARG A 15 -6.67 -7.54 -4.23
CA ARG A 15 -8.01 -8.00 -4.60
C ARG A 15 -9.02 -7.75 -3.49
N LEU A 16 -8.66 -8.10 -2.25
CA LEU A 16 -9.50 -7.90 -1.06
C LEU A 16 -9.79 -6.42 -0.83
N LEU A 17 -8.77 -5.57 -0.74
CA LEU A 17 -8.95 -4.13 -0.49
C LEU A 17 -9.53 -3.38 -1.70
N GLY A 18 -9.31 -3.89 -2.90
CA GLY A 18 -9.81 -3.28 -4.13
C GLY A 18 -11.23 -3.68 -4.50
N GLY A 19 -11.87 -4.58 -3.74
CA GLY A 19 -13.18 -5.15 -4.08
C GLY A 19 -13.19 -5.85 -5.44
N LYS A 20 -12.06 -6.46 -5.84
CA LYS A 20 -11.87 -7.10 -7.15
C LYS A 20 -11.93 -8.62 -7.10
N SER A 21 -12.17 -9.20 -5.93
CA SER A 21 -12.38 -10.64 -5.80
C SER A 21 -13.70 -11.02 -6.48
N ILE A 22 -13.63 -12.01 -7.38
CA ILE A 22 -14.79 -12.48 -8.14
C ILE A 22 -15.73 -13.27 -7.24
N SER A 23 -15.17 -14.04 -6.30
CA SER A 23 -15.92 -14.84 -5.34
C SER A 23 -15.09 -15.08 -4.08
N ASP A 24 -15.65 -14.73 -2.92
CA ASP A 24 -15.06 -15.02 -1.61
C ASP A 24 -14.88 -16.54 -1.40
N GLU A 25 -15.80 -17.35 -1.92
CA GLU A 25 -15.76 -18.82 -1.89
C GLU A 25 -14.51 -19.34 -2.62
N SER A 26 -14.29 -18.86 -3.85
CA SER A 26 -13.18 -19.31 -4.69
C SER A 26 -11.82 -18.91 -4.11
N GLU A 27 -11.73 -17.70 -3.52
CA GLU A 27 -10.50 -17.23 -2.88
C GLU A 27 -10.17 -18.06 -1.63
N ARG A 28 -11.19 -18.46 -0.84
CA ARG A 28 -11.03 -19.36 0.31
C ARG A 28 -10.65 -20.78 -0.13
N ALA A 29 -11.29 -21.30 -1.17
CA ALA A 29 -10.96 -22.62 -1.73
C ALA A 29 -9.49 -22.67 -2.19
N MET A 30 -9.00 -21.62 -2.85
CA MET A 30 -7.59 -21.52 -3.25
C MET A 30 -6.64 -21.57 -2.05
N VAL A 31 -6.95 -20.85 -0.96
CA VAL A 31 -6.14 -20.90 0.27
C VAL A 31 -6.19 -22.29 0.92
N SER A 32 -7.33 -22.97 0.88
CA SER A 32 -7.45 -24.35 1.37
C SER A 32 -6.54 -25.32 0.60
N GLN A 33 -6.47 -25.20 -0.73
CA GLN A 33 -5.54 -25.99 -1.56
C GLN A 33 -4.08 -25.67 -1.23
N LEU A 34 -3.72 -24.39 -1.06
CA LEU A 34 -2.37 -24.01 -0.63
C LEU A 34 -2.01 -24.59 0.75
N LYS A 35 -2.99 -24.70 1.65
CA LYS A 35 -2.80 -25.29 2.98
C LYS A 35 -2.51 -26.79 2.89
N ALA A 36 -3.19 -27.51 2.00
CA ALA A 36 -2.94 -28.93 1.76
C ALA A 36 -1.52 -29.17 1.22
N GLU A 37 -1.07 -28.35 0.27
CA GLU A 37 0.22 -28.52 -0.41
C GLU A 37 1.43 -27.94 0.35
N CYS A 38 1.23 -26.86 1.11
CA CYS A 38 2.31 -26.11 1.75
C CYS A 38 2.24 -26.08 3.28
N GLY A 39 1.17 -26.61 3.87
CA GLY A 39 0.95 -26.68 5.31
C GLY A 39 0.40 -25.39 5.93
N TYR A 40 -0.03 -25.50 7.18
CA TYR A 40 -0.71 -24.42 7.91
C TYR A 40 0.14 -23.14 8.09
N GLN A 41 1.44 -23.28 8.33
CA GLN A 41 2.33 -22.14 8.54
C GLN A 41 2.44 -21.23 7.30
N PHE A 42 2.21 -21.79 6.11
CA PHE A 42 2.21 -21.05 4.86
C PHE A 42 0.95 -20.19 4.70
N THR A 43 -0.22 -20.72 5.08
CA THR A 43 -1.51 -20.04 4.87
C THR A 43 -1.97 -19.20 6.03
N SER A 44 -1.39 -19.33 7.23
CA SER A 44 -1.81 -18.63 8.45
C SER A 44 -2.01 -17.11 8.25
N LYS A 45 -1.07 -16.44 7.57
CA LYS A 45 -1.19 -15.00 7.26
C LYS A 45 -2.33 -14.70 6.28
N LEU A 46 -2.54 -15.55 5.28
CA LEU A 46 -3.61 -15.41 4.28
C LEU A 46 -4.98 -15.60 4.92
N GLU A 47 -5.13 -16.62 5.76
CA GLU A 47 -6.34 -16.87 6.56
C GLU A 47 -6.63 -15.68 7.49
N GLY A 48 -5.59 -15.12 8.12
CA GLY A 48 -5.68 -13.89 8.91
C GLY A 48 -6.22 -12.69 8.13
N MET A 49 -5.80 -12.50 6.88
CA MET A 49 -6.34 -11.44 6.01
C MET A 49 -7.85 -11.58 5.77
N PHE A 50 -8.37 -12.79 5.55
CA PHE A 50 -9.82 -13.00 5.42
C PHE A 50 -10.57 -12.72 6.72
N ASN A 51 -9.99 -13.08 7.86
CA ASN A 51 -10.59 -12.80 9.15
C ASN A 51 -10.65 -11.29 9.41
N ASP A 52 -9.59 -10.55 9.09
CA ASP A 52 -9.57 -9.09 9.19
C ASP A 52 -10.64 -8.44 8.30
N MET A 53 -10.84 -8.92 7.06
CA MET A 53 -11.91 -8.43 6.18
C MET A 53 -13.31 -8.64 6.78
N ARG A 54 -13.55 -9.80 7.39
CA ARG A 54 -14.83 -10.07 8.06
C ARG A 54 -15.03 -9.13 9.26
N ILE A 55 -14.04 -9.06 10.16
CA ILE A 55 -14.10 -8.20 11.35
C ILE A 55 -14.24 -6.72 10.96
N SER A 56 -13.60 -6.30 9.87
CA SER A 56 -13.70 -4.93 9.35
C SER A 56 -15.12 -4.60 8.89
N ARG A 57 -15.84 -5.54 8.25
CA ARG A 57 -17.26 -5.35 7.91
C ARG A 57 -18.11 -5.16 9.17
N ASP A 58 -17.95 -6.04 10.15
CA ASP A 58 -18.67 -5.95 11.44
C ASP A 58 -18.37 -4.61 12.15
N THR A 59 -17.11 -4.19 12.12
CA THR A 59 -16.64 -2.91 12.70
C THR A 59 -17.24 -1.70 11.97
N ARG A 60 -17.31 -1.76 10.64
CA ARG A 60 -17.91 -0.71 9.79
C ARG A 60 -19.40 -0.56 10.09
N GLU A 61 -20.14 -1.65 10.22
CA GLU A 61 -21.56 -1.64 10.59
C GLU A 61 -21.79 -1.06 11.99
N ALA A 62 -20.97 -1.48 12.96
CA ALA A 62 -20.99 -0.94 14.31
C ALA A 62 -20.68 0.56 14.33
N TYR A 63 -19.71 1.03 13.52
CA TYR A 63 -19.37 2.44 13.43
C TYR A 63 -20.48 3.26 12.76
N ASN A 64 -21.10 2.75 11.70
CA ASN A 64 -22.24 3.39 11.05
C ASN A 64 -23.42 3.55 12.01
N THR A 65 -23.64 2.57 12.88
CA THR A 65 -24.66 2.65 13.95
C THR A 65 -24.28 3.70 14.98
N TYR A 66 -23.02 3.71 15.44
CA TYR A 66 -22.49 4.73 16.35
C TYR A 66 -22.64 6.15 15.78
N LYS A 67 -22.29 6.39 14.51
CA LYS A 67 -22.46 7.69 13.84
C LYS A 67 -23.92 8.15 13.91
N LYS A 68 -24.87 7.27 13.58
CA LYS A 68 -26.32 7.59 13.59
C LYS A 68 -26.79 7.99 14.99
N THR A 69 -26.40 7.24 16.03
CA THR A 69 -26.76 7.53 17.43
C THR A 69 -26.13 8.83 17.92
N THR A 70 -24.85 9.04 17.68
CA THR A 70 -24.14 10.27 18.09
C THR A 70 -24.71 11.50 17.39
N LEU A 71 -25.07 11.40 16.10
CA LEU A 71 -25.75 12.48 15.38
C LEU A 71 -27.16 12.74 15.90
N ALA A 72 -27.90 11.72 16.30
CA ALA A 72 -29.22 11.87 16.92
C ALA A 72 -29.14 12.59 18.28
N ASN A 73 -28.19 12.19 19.13
CA ASN A 73 -27.97 12.81 20.44
C ASN A 73 -27.55 14.28 20.32
N LYS A 74 -26.67 14.61 19.36
CA LYS A 74 -26.28 16.01 19.09
C LYS A 74 -27.45 16.87 18.60
N LYS A 75 -28.42 16.31 17.87
CA LYS A 75 -29.63 17.03 17.45
C LYS A 75 -30.58 17.30 18.63
N GLN A 76 -30.72 16.35 19.56
CA GLN A 76 -31.54 16.53 20.77
C GLN A 76 -30.96 17.59 21.72
N ILE A 77 -29.64 17.57 21.96
CA ILE A 77 -28.97 18.57 22.80
C ILE A 77 -29.10 19.98 22.22
N LYS A 78 -28.99 20.12 20.89
CA LYS A 78 -29.19 21.41 20.20
C LYS A 78 -30.64 21.90 20.19
N GLN A 79 -31.63 21.01 20.33
CA GLN A 79 -33.04 21.40 20.46
C GLN A 79 -33.38 21.90 21.87
N GLN A 80 -32.61 21.51 22.90
CA GLN A 80 -32.80 21.98 24.28
C GLN A 80 -32.10 23.32 24.56
N GLN A 81 -31.08 23.70 23.78
CA GLN A 81 -30.44 25.02 23.85
C GLN A 81 -31.01 25.93 22.74
N GLN A 82 -32.04 26.72 23.07
CA GLN A 82 -32.66 27.72 22.19
C GLN A 82 -31.70 28.87 21.86
N GLN A 83 -30.72 28.65 20.99
CA GLN A 83 -29.97 29.74 20.35
C GLN A 83 -30.38 29.86 18.87
N PRO A 84 -30.85 31.04 18.43
CA PRO A 84 -31.14 31.29 17.03
C PRO A 84 -29.83 31.66 16.33
N GLU A 85 -29.27 30.74 15.54
CA GLU A 85 -28.18 31.08 14.62
C GLU A 85 -28.54 30.76 13.16
N GLN A 86 -28.34 31.78 12.33
CA GLN A 86 -28.42 31.80 10.88
C GLN A 86 -27.58 30.65 10.32
N GLN A 87 -28.21 29.71 9.62
CA GLN A 87 -27.57 28.51 9.09
C GLN A 87 -26.47 28.89 8.06
N PRO A 88 -25.16 28.70 8.35
CA PRO A 88 -24.22 28.52 7.26
C PRO A 88 -24.51 27.12 6.73
N GLN A 89 -24.96 27.04 5.48
CA GLN A 89 -25.26 25.83 4.71
C GLN A 89 -24.46 24.62 5.21
N GLN A 90 -25.07 23.82 6.12
CA GLN A 90 -24.36 22.74 6.81
C GLN A 90 -23.93 21.72 5.77
N ARG A 91 -22.67 21.79 5.37
CA ARG A 91 -22.07 20.82 4.44
C ARG A 91 -22.25 19.45 5.08
N LYS A 92 -22.85 18.52 4.32
CA LYS A 92 -23.07 17.14 4.78
C LYS A 92 -21.74 16.59 5.33
N PRO A 93 -21.73 15.97 6.53
CA PRO A 93 -20.52 15.41 7.09
C PRO A 93 -19.92 14.39 6.12
N LEU A 94 -18.58 14.39 6.02
CA LEU A 94 -17.83 13.43 5.20
C LEU A 94 -18.17 12.01 5.68
N ASP A 95 -18.53 11.15 4.73
CA ASP A 95 -18.68 9.73 5.03
C ASP A 95 -17.34 9.01 4.83
N ILE A 96 -17.05 8.07 5.72
CA ILE A 96 -15.81 7.30 5.72
C ILE A 96 -16.13 5.84 5.99
N GLU A 97 -15.50 4.98 5.19
CA GLU A 97 -15.48 3.53 5.34
C GLU A 97 -14.06 3.09 5.65
N VAL A 98 -13.89 2.29 6.69
CA VAL A 98 -12.57 1.91 7.21
C VAL A 98 -12.47 0.41 7.32
N ASP A 99 -11.41 -0.17 6.75
CA ASP A 99 -11.00 -1.55 7.01
C ASP A 99 -9.81 -1.55 7.98
N VAL A 100 -9.94 -2.30 9.06
CA VAL A 100 -8.92 -2.41 10.10
C VAL A 100 -8.16 -3.72 9.93
N LEU A 101 -6.86 -3.60 9.68
CA LEU A 101 -6.00 -4.70 9.25
C LEU A 101 -4.95 -5.01 10.32
N THR A 102 -4.75 -6.30 10.61
CA THR A 102 -3.76 -6.74 11.59
C THR A 102 -2.35 -6.62 11.02
N THR A 103 -1.50 -5.86 11.70
CA THR A 103 -0.08 -5.71 11.31
C THR A 103 0.61 -7.08 11.35
N GLY A 104 1.30 -7.46 10.28
CA GLY A 104 2.02 -8.73 10.15
C GLY A 104 1.33 -9.80 9.30
N TYR A 105 0.00 -9.73 9.13
CA TYR A 105 -0.73 -10.56 8.16
C TYR A 105 -0.67 -9.96 6.76
N TRP A 106 -0.83 -8.65 6.67
CA TRP A 106 -0.87 -7.93 5.41
C TRP A 106 0.53 -7.55 4.91
N PRO A 107 0.72 -7.38 3.60
CA PRO A 107 1.94 -6.77 3.06
C PRO A 107 2.09 -5.36 3.64
N SER A 108 3.11 -5.15 4.48
CA SER A 108 3.40 -3.82 5.01
C SER A 108 4.00 -2.94 3.92
N GLN A 109 3.46 -1.73 3.76
CA GLN A 109 4.11 -0.64 3.04
C GLN A 109 4.52 0.38 4.10
N ASN A 110 5.83 0.56 4.30
CA ASN A 110 6.33 1.60 5.20
C ASN A 110 6.36 2.93 4.44
N VAL A 111 5.17 3.44 4.12
CA VAL A 111 5.00 4.71 3.41
C VAL A 111 4.52 5.75 4.40
N PRO A 112 5.16 6.93 4.48
CA PRO A 112 4.68 8.02 5.32
C PRO A 112 3.24 8.38 5.00
N VAL A 113 2.49 8.74 6.04
CA VAL A 113 1.13 9.25 5.90
C VAL A 113 1.21 10.62 5.22
N CYS A 114 0.54 10.79 4.08
CA CYS A 114 0.42 12.09 3.44
C CYS A 114 -0.41 13.05 4.31
N THR A 115 -0.21 14.35 4.13
CA THR A 115 -1.07 15.38 4.73
C THR A 115 -2.48 15.24 4.18
N LEU A 116 -3.43 14.91 5.05
CA LEU A 116 -4.84 14.75 4.69
C LEU A 116 -5.60 16.08 4.83
N PRO A 117 -6.63 16.32 4.00
CA PRO A 117 -7.49 17.49 4.16
C PRO A 117 -8.14 17.51 5.55
N PRO A 118 -8.37 18.71 6.16
CA PRO A 118 -8.89 18.82 7.52
C PRO A 118 -10.20 18.05 7.75
N GLN A 119 -11.09 18.02 6.75
CA GLN A 119 -12.36 17.31 6.83
C GLN A 119 -12.20 15.80 6.92
N VAL A 120 -11.16 15.26 6.26
CA VAL A 120 -10.81 13.83 6.32
C VAL A 120 -10.16 13.51 7.67
N GLN A 121 -9.31 14.40 8.18
CA GLN A 121 -8.67 14.23 9.47
C GLN A 121 -9.70 14.14 10.61
N VAL A 122 -10.70 15.03 10.62
CA VAL A 122 -11.79 14.98 11.60
C VAL A 122 -12.55 13.64 11.57
N ALA A 123 -12.80 13.09 10.37
CA ALA A 123 -13.47 11.80 10.23
C ALA A 123 -12.60 10.64 10.73
N ILE A 124 -11.29 10.70 10.48
CA ILE A 124 -10.29 9.75 10.98
C ILE A 124 -10.21 9.77 12.50
N ASP A 125 -10.19 10.95 13.10
CA ASP A 125 -10.09 11.12 14.55
C ASP A 125 -11.34 10.55 15.25
N GLN A 126 -12.52 10.83 14.69
CA GLN A 126 -13.79 10.27 15.17
C GLN A 126 -13.85 8.74 15.08
N PHE A 127 -13.33 8.16 13.99
CA PHE A 127 -13.24 6.70 13.88
C PHE A 127 -12.24 6.12 14.89
N SER A 128 -11.09 6.78 15.04
CA SER A 128 -10.02 6.34 15.95
C SER A 128 -10.50 6.33 17.40
N GLU A 129 -11.21 7.37 17.83
CA GLU A 129 -11.83 7.44 19.15
C GLU A 129 -12.82 6.29 19.36
N PHE A 130 -13.76 6.08 18.43
CA PHE A 130 -14.72 4.96 18.48
C PHE A 130 -14.02 3.60 18.59
N TYR A 131 -12.97 3.37 17.80
CA TYR A 131 -12.28 2.09 17.77
C TYR A 131 -11.49 1.84 19.07
N LEU A 132 -10.77 2.84 19.55
CA LEU A 132 -9.92 2.72 20.75
C LEU A 132 -10.73 2.63 22.05
N GLN A 133 -11.96 3.18 22.09
CA GLN A 133 -12.89 2.96 23.20
C GLN A 133 -13.21 1.48 23.41
N LYS A 134 -13.33 0.70 22.33
CA LYS A 134 -13.63 -0.74 22.38
C LYS A 134 -12.38 -1.63 22.41
N HIS A 135 -11.27 -1.14 21.87
CA HIS A 135 -10.04 -1.90 21.73
C HIS A 135 -8.88 -1.22 22.45
N THR A 136 -8.91 -1.27 23.77
CA THR A 136 -7.86 -0.71 24.63
C THR A 136 -6.51 -1.39 24.39
N GLY A 137 -5.42 -0.63 24.50
CA GLY A 137 -4.06 -1.12 24.27
C GLY A 137 -3.65 -1.31 22.80
N ARG A 138 -4.52 -0.96 21.84
CA ARG A 138 -4.15 -0.95 20.41
C ARG A 138 -3.68 0.42 19.96
N LYS A 139 -2.85 0.44 18.91
CA LYS A 139 -2.46 1.64 18.17
C LYS A 139 -2.88 1.51 16.71
N LEU A 140 -3.54 2.53 16.18
CA LEU A 140 -3.90 2.60 14.77
C LEU A 140 -2.80 3.30 13.96
N SER A 141 -2.53 2.79 12.77
CA SER A 141 -1.66 3.42 11.77
C SER A 141 -2.41 3.47 10.44
N TRP A 142 -2.64 4.66 9.92
CA TRP A 142 -3.40 4.86 8.69
C TRP A 142 -2.53 4.63 7.45
N GLN A 143 -3.07 3.90 6.46
CA GLN A 143 -2.38 3.60 5.20
C GLN A 143 -3.03 4.40 4.07
N THR A 144 -2.44 5.55 3.73
CA THR A 144 -3.01 6.48 2.74
C THR A 144 -2.74 6.05 1.29
N SER A 145 -1.73 5.19 1.05
CA SER A 145 -1.38 4.69 -0.28
C SER A 145 -2.42 3.74 -0.89
N THR A 146 -3.22 3.08 -0.06
CA THR A 146 -4.21 2.06 -0.48
C THR A 146 -5.65 2.55 -0.46
N GLY A 147 -5.88 3.79 -0.02
CA GLY A 147 -7.22 4.36 0.11
C GLY A 147 -7.80 4.89 -1.21
N SER A 148 -9.11 5.12 -1.20
CA SER A 148 -9.83 5.76 -2.29
C SER A 148 -10.90 6.70 -1.75
N GLY A 149 -11.33 7.66 -2.57
CA GLY A 149 -12.34 8.64 -2.22
C GLY A 149 -13.20 9.03 -3.42
N GLU A 150 -14.38 9.54 -3.12
CA GLU A 150 -15.29 10.12 -4.10
C GLU A 150 -15.41 11.62 -3.85
N ILE A 151 -15.00 12.41 -4.84
CA ILE A 151 -15.05 13.88 -4.77
C ILE A 151 -16.04 14.40 -5.80
N ARG A 152 -16.90 15.33 -5.39
CA ARG A 152 -17.76 16.05 -6.32
C ARG A 152 -17.00 17.25 -6.87
N ALA A 153 -16.68 17.21 -8.16
CA ALA A 153 -16.04 18.30 -8.87
C ALA A 153 -17.09 19.08 -9.68
N ILE A 154 -16.98 20.40 -9.62
CA ILE A 154 -17.81 21.34 -10.39
C ILE A 154 -16.87 22.02 -11.40
N PHE A 155 -17.21 21.88 -12.68
CA PHE A 155 -16.48 22.44 -13.81
C PHE A 155 -17.37 23.47 -14.52
N GLY A 156 -16.75 24.48 -15.12
CA GLY A 156 -17.43 25.60 -15.77
C GLY A 156 -17.04 26.93 -15.16
N SER A 157 -16.99 27.97 -16.00
CA SER A 157 -16.74 29.34 -15.59
C SER A 157 -17.95 30.18 -15.96
N GLY A 158 -18.61 30.78 -14.96
CA GLY A 158 -19.46 31.99 -14.99
C GLY A 158 -20.66 32.12 -15.96
N SER A 159 -20.66 31.48 -17.12
CA SER A 159 -21.65 31.68 -18.20
C SER A 159 -22.18 30.38 -18.81
N THR A 160 -21.52 29.24 -18.57
CA THR A 160 -21.97 27.91 -19.01
C THR A 160 -22.54 27.12 -17.84
N LYS A 161 -23.60 26.35 -18.10
CA LYS A 161 -24.23 25.44 -17.13
C LYS A 161 -23.17 24.63 -16.37
N ASP A 162 -23.20 24.71 -15.03
CA ASP A 162 -22.35 23.92 -14.13
C ASP A 162 -22.29 22.46 -14.58
N ARG A 163 -21.09 21.99 -14.91
CA ARG A 163 -20.82 20.58 -15.21
C ARG A 163 -20.37 19.88 -13.94
N ARG A 164 -21.21 19.01 -13.41
CA ARG A 164 -20.95 18.29 -12.15
C ARG A 164 -20.55 16.85 -12.45
N HIS A 165 -19.39 16.44 -11.94
CA HIS A 165 -18.91 15.07 -12.02
C HIS A 165 -18.52 14.55 -10.64
N ASP A 166 -18.94 13.33 -10.32
CA ASP A 166 -18.49 12.61 -9.13
C ASP A 166 -17.24 11.80 -9.54
N LEU A 167 -16.05 12.21 -9.07
CA LEU A 167 -14.78 11.60 -9.43
C LEU A 167 -14.40 10.53 -8.40
N CYS A 168 -14.16 9.30 -8.84
CA CYS A 168 -13.60 8.23 -8.02
C CYS A 168 -12.08 8.24 -8.18
N VAL A 169 -11.40 8.62 -7.11
CA VAL A 169 -9.95 8.87 -7.05
C VAL A 169 -9.29 8.07 -5.93
N SER A 170 -7.99 7.88 -6.01
CA SER A 170 -7.16 7.47 -4.88
C SER A 170 -7.06 8.58 -3.83
N THR A 171 -6.68 8.23 -2.60
CA THR A 171 -6.45 9.22 -1.53
C THR A 171 -5.45 10.30 -1.94
N TYR A 172 -4.35 9.93 -2.61
CA TYR A 172 -3.35 10.89 -3.07
C TYR A 172 -3.89 11.84 -4.14
N GLN A 173 -4.64 11.34 -5.13
CA GLN A 173 -5.33 12.20 -6.10
C GLN A 173 -6.33 13.14 -5.41
N MET A 174 -7.07 12.67 -4.41
CA MET A 174 -7.96 13.52 -3.62
C MET A 174 -7.19 14.65 -2.92
N CYS A 175 -6.10 14.33 -2.21
CA CYS A 175 -5.28 15.32 -1.51
C CYS A 175 -4.72 16.38 -2.48
N ILE A 176 -4.26 15.97 -3.66
CA ILE A 176 -3.79 16.87 -4.71
C ILE A 176 -4.92 17.79 -5.18
N LEU A 177 -6.08 17.22 -5.53
CA LEU A 177 -7.20 17.98 -6.10
C LEU A 177 -7.80 18.97 -5.11
N THR A 178 -7.79 18.67 -3.80
CA THR A 178 -8.31 19.59 -2.78
C THR A 178 -7.50 20.88 -2.65
N LEU A 179 -6.21 20.88 -3.01
CA LEU A 179 -5.38 22.10 -2.99
C LEU A 179 -5.86 23.15 -4.00
N PHE A 180 -6.49 22.70 -5.09
CA PHE A 180 -6.98 23.58 -6.16
C PHE A 180 -8.29 24.29 -5.81
N ASN A 181 -8.83 24.08 -4.61
CA ASN A 181 -9.98 24.87 -4.12
C ASN A 181 -9.56 26.29 -3.72
N ASP A 182 -8.32 26.48 -3.27
CA ASP A 182 -7.80 27.77 -2.81
C ASP A 182 -6.94 28.47 -3.87
N THR A 183 -6.41 27.71 -4.82
CA THR A 183 -5.50 28.21 -5.87
C THR A 183 -5.78 27.56 -7.22
N ASN A 184 -5.69 28.31 -8.32
CA ASN A 184 -5.96 27.77 -9.65
C ASN A 184 -4.75 27.09 -10.30
N SER A 185 -3.53 27.39 -9.83
CA SER A 185 -2.28 26.88 -10.38
C SER A 185 -1.24 26.68 -9.28
N LEU A 186 -0.53 25.54 -9.34
CA LEU A 186 0.50 25.15 -8.38
C LEU A 186 1.67 24.46 -9.10
N THR A 187 2.88 24.62 -8.56
CA THR A 187 4.08 23.88 -9.02
C THR A 187 4.17 22.49 -8.39
N LEU A 188 4.95 21.59 -8.98
CA LEU A 188 5.22 20.27 -8.40
C LEU A 188 5.82 20.39 -6.99
N GLY A 189 6.76 21.32 -6.78
CA GLY A 189 7.38 21.57 -5.47
C GLY A 189 6.35 21.97 -4.40
N GLN A 190 5.45 22.88 -4.72
CA GLN A 190 4.38 23.31 -3.80
C GLN A 190 3.42 22.16 -3.46
N ILE A 191 3.02 21.36 -4.45
CA ILE A 191 2.13 20.21 -4.22
C ILE A 191 2.83 19.16 -3.33
N ARG A 192 4.13 18.91 -3.56
CA ARG A 192 4.94 18.00 -2.75
C ARG A 192 4.98 18.45 -1.30
N GLU A 193 5.30 19.71 -1.05
CA GLU A 193 5.41 20.26 0.29
C GLU A 193 4.06 20.23 1.03
N ALA A 194 2.98 20.61 0.36
CA ALA A 194 1.64 20.63 0.95
C ALA A 194 1.13 19.22 1.30
N THR A 195 1.41 18.22 0.45
CA THR A 195 0.83 16.87 0.59
C THR A 195 1.74 15.86 1.26
N GLN A 196 3.06 16.08 1.28
CA GLN A 196 4.06 15.13 1.77
C GLN A 196 3.96 13.74 1.11
N ILE A 197 3.47 13.68 -0.13
CA ILE A 197 3.41 12.44 -0.92
C ILE A 197 4.81 12.12 -1.47
N PRO A 198 5.28 10.86 -1.40
CA PRO A 198 6.57 10.46 -1.98
C PRO A 198 6.66 10.81 -3.48
N ASP A 199 7.84 11.28 -3.93
CA ASP A 199 8.05 11.85 -5.28
C ASP A 199 7.51 10.97 -6.41
N MET A 200 7.92 9.70 -6.41
CA MET A 200 7.53 8.74 -7.44
C MET A 200 6.02 8.55 -7.49
N GLU A 201 5.38 8.50 -6.32
CA GLU A 201 3.93 8.40 -6.21
C GLU A 201 3.23 9.69 -6.66
N LEU A 202 3.73 10.85 -6.22
CA LEU A 202 3.19 12.15 -6.59
C LEU A 202 3.16 12.33 -8.11
N ARG A 203 4.29 12.08 -8.79
CA ARG A 203 4.39 12.16 -10.25
C ARG A 203 3.40 11.21 -10.93
N ARG A 204 3.26 9.97 -10.42
CA ARG A 204 2.32 8.97 -10.95
C ARG A 204 0.88 9.43 -10.87
N HIS A 205 0.50 10.01 -9.73
CA HIS A 205 -0.84 10.51 -9.49
C HIS A 205 -1.12 11.76 -10.32
N LEU A 206 -0.18 12.69 -10.45
CA LEU A 206 -0.33 13.88 -11.29
C LEU A 206 -0.47 13.54 -12.79
N ILE A 207 0.33 12.61 -13.31
CA ILE A 207 0.20 12.20 -14.72
C ILE A 207 -1.20 11.65 -14.99
N SER A 208 -1.76 10.85 -14.07
CA SER A 208 -3.12 10.30 -14.23
C SER A 208 -4.20 11.38 -14.36
N LEU A 209 -4.06 12.48 -13.62
CA LEU A 209 -4.96 13.65 -13.64
C LEU A 209 -4.75 14.58 -14.85
N CYS A 210 -3.67 14.37 -15.61
CA CYS A 210 -3.32 15.16 -16.80
C CYS A 210 -3.56 14.38 -18.12
N THR A 211 -3.98 13.12 -18.05
CA THR A 211 -4.19 12.29 -19.26
C THR A 211 -5.26 12.90 -20.17
N PRO A 212 -5.18 12.70 -21.51
CA PRO A 212 -6.18 13.27 -22.43
C PRO A 212 -7.63 12.89 -22.08
N LYS A 213 -7.85 11.70 -21.54
CA LYS A 213 -9.17 11.20 -21.13
C LYS A 213 -9.66 11.82 -19.81
N HIS A 214 -8.76 12.11 -18.88
CA HIS A 214 -9.06 12.59 -17.53
C HIS A 214 -8.32 13.90 -17.24
N ARG A 215 -8.31 14.84 -18.21
CA ARG A 215 -7.56 16.10 -18.14
C ARG A 215 -8.24 17.08 -17.19
N ILE A 216 -8.21 16.77 -15.91
CA ILE A 216 -8.73 17.59 -14.82
C ILE A 216 -7.72 18.67 -14.46
N LEU A 217 -6.43 18.34 -14.55
CA LEU A 217 -5.33 19.27 -14.45
C LEU A 217 -4.67 19.44 -15.83
N ARG A 218 -4.25 20.67 -16.13
CA ARG A 218 -3.41 21.00 -17.28
C ARG A 218 -1.98 21.13 -16.80
N LYS A 219 -1.10 20.32 -17.36
CA LYS A 219 0.34 20.41 -17.14
C LYS A 219 0.92 21.50 -18.03
N GLY A 220 1.71 22.41 -17.45
CA GLY A 220 2.36 23.52 -18.16
C GLY A 220 3.51 23.08 -19.07
N SER A 221 4.30 22.09 -18.65
CA SER A 221 5.42 21.60 -19.46
C SER A 221 4.99 20.61 -20.55
N LYS A 222 5.68 20.69 -21.69
CA LYS A 222 5.46 19.80 -22.85
C LYS A 222 6.04 18.41 -22.56
N GLY A 223 5.32 17.36 -22.98
CA GLY A 223 5.78 15.97 -22.88
C GLY A 223 5.07 15.12 -21.82
N LYS A 224 5.32 13.80 -21.87
CA LYS A 224 4.61 12.79 -21.05
C LYS A 224 5.13 12.67 -19.61
N SER A 225 6.39 13.00 -19.37
CA SER A 225 7.03 12.88 -18.04
C SER A 225 6.97 14.21 -17.29
N ILE A 226 6.76 14.15 -15.98
CA ILE A 226 6.96 15.29 -15.07
C ILE A 226 8.40 15.18 -14.60
N SER A 227 9.23 16.18 -14.89
CA SER A 227 10.68 16.10 -14.65
C SER A 227 11.13 17.08 -13.59
N ASN A 228 10.67 18.33 -13.65
CA ASN A 228 11.20 19.42 -12.84
C ASN A 228 10.21 19.84 -11.75
N ASP A 229 10.73 20.33 -10.63
CA ASP A 229 9.88 20.82 -9.53
C ASP A 229 9.13 22.12 -9.89
N ASP A 230 9.60 22.84 -10.93
CA ASP A 230 8.94 24.02 -11.50
C ASP A 230 7.79 23.68 -12.47
N ASP A 231 7.52 22.39 -12.73
CA ASP A 231 6.41 21.98 -13.58
C ASP A 231 5.09 22.45 -12.94
N THR A 232 4.36 23.32 -13.65
CA THR A 232 3.09 23.88 -13.19
C THR A 232 1.90 23.01 -13.58
N PHE A 233 0.90 22.98 -12.70
CA PHE A 233 -0.38 22.31 -12.89
C PHE A 233 -1.50 23.31 -12.65
N THR A 234 -2.45 23.40 -13.57
CA THR A 234 -3.56 24.35 -13.50
C THR A 234 -4.89 23.60 -13.60
N PHE A 235 -5.87 23.99 -12.80
CA PHE A 235 -7.22 23.41 -12.84
C PHE A 235 -7.88 23.63 -14.21
N ASN A 236 -8.45 22.57 -14.79
CA ASN A 236 -9.13 22.63 -16.09
C ASN A 236 -10.65 22.83 -15.94
N ALA A 237 -11.10 24.08 -15.90
CA ALA A 237 -12.54 24.40 -15.85
C ALA A 237 -13.34 23.91 -17.09
N ASP A 238 -12.67 23.66 -18.21
CA ASP A 238 -13.31 23.19 -19.46
C ASP A 238 -13.50 21.67 -19.50
N TYR A 239 -13.03 20.93 -18.49
CA TYR A 239 -13.17 19.49 -18.48
C TYR A 239 -14.64 19.07 -18.56
N THR A 240 -14.89 18.04 -19.37
CA THR A 240 -16.19 17.43 -19.55
C THR A 240 -16.03 15.93 -19.75
N SER A 241 -17.02 15.18 -19.27
CA SER A 241 -17.11 13.74 -19.44
C SER A 241 -18.54 13.37 -19.80
N LYS A 242 -18.73 12.35 -20.65
CA LYS A 242 -20.05 11.77 -20.90
C LYS A 242 -20.62 11.07 -19.67
N LEU A 243 -19.75 10.65 -18.75
CA LEU A 243 -20.11 9.95 -17.52
C LEU A 243 -20.25 10.94 -16.37
N LYS A 244 -21.36 10.86 -15.64
CA LYS A 244 -21.57 11.58 -14.37
C LYS A 244 -20.57 11.13 -13.31
N ARG A 245 -20.36 9.81 -13.18
CA ARG A 245 -19.37 9.21 -12.28
C ARG A 245 -18.13 8.80 -13.07
N VAL A 246 -16.98 9.39 -12.75
CA VAL A 246 -15.74 9.21 -13.52
C VAL A 246 -14.68 8.55 -12.64
N LYS A 247 -14.28 7.32 -12.97
CA LYS A 247 -13.16 6.65 -12.32
C LYS A 247 -11.84 7.03 -12.99
N ILE A 248 -10.87 7.47 -12.20
CA ILE A 248 -9.56 7.91 -12.69
C ILE A 248 -8.52 6.86 -12.31
N PRO A 249 -8.17 5.93 -13.21
CA PRO A 249 -7.18 4.91 -12.91
C PRO A 249 -5.77 5.53 -12.85
N LEU A 250 -4.90 4.93 -12.04
CA LEU A 250 -3.47 5.23 -12.09
C LEU A 250 -2.89 4.77 -13.43
N VAL A 251 -1.99 5.58 -13.97
CA VAL A 251 -1.23 5.23 -15.16
C VAL A 251 -0.14 4.21 -14.80
N SER A 252 0.09 3.25 -15.70
CA SER A 252 1.26 2.38 -15.58
C SER A 252 2.49 3.19 -15.98
N MET A 253 3.41 3.39 -15.04
CA MET A 253 4.72 3.95 -15.35
C MET A 253 5.62 2.83 -15.85
N LYS A 254 6.17 2.99 -17.05
CA LYS A 254 7.27 2.15 -17.49
C LYS A 254 8.49 2.63 -16.71
N GLU A 255 9.00 1.82 -15.78
CA GLU A 255 10.26 2.11 -15.11
C GLU A 255 11.31 2.35 -16.19
N THR A 256 11.84 3.59 -16.22
CA THR A 256 13.00 3.88 -17.06
C THR A 256 14.16 3.38 -16.24
N SER A 257 14.61 2.16 -16.52
CA SER A 257 15.88 1.67 -15.99
C SER A 257 16.93 2.71 -16.30
N VAL A 258 17.46 3.37 -15.26
CA VAL A 258 18.63 4.22 -15.38
C VAL A 258 19.82 3.29 -15.61
N THR A 259 19.97 2.81 -16.85
CA THR A 259 21.16 2.12 -17.31
C THR A 259 22.13 3.16 -17.80
N ASN A 260 23.25 3.29 -17.09
CA ASN A 260 24.42 4.04 -17.55
C ASN A 260 24.79 3.64 -18.99
N GLY A 261 24.96 4.66 -19.83
CA GLY A 261 25.56 4.75 -21.16
C GLY A 261 25.74 3.48 -22.01
N SER A 262 25.17 3.50 -23.22
CA SER A 262 25.93 3.57 -24.48
C SER A 262 25.01 3.66 -25.71
N THR A 263 25.47 4.45 -26.67
CA THR A 263 24.93 4.84 -27.98
C THR A 263 24.51 3.71 -28.92
N ALA A 264 23.39 3.89 -29.66
CA ALA A 264 23.31 3.75 -31.14
C ALA A 264 21.87 3.90 -31.69
N THR A 265 21.65 4.98 -32.44
CA THR A 265 20.92 5.13 -33.72
C THR A 265 19.72 4.24 -34.11
N GLY A 266 18.59 4.91 -34.42
CA GLY A 266 17.88 4.74 -35.71
C GLY A 266 16.45 4.14 -35.71
N GLY A 267 15.48 4.92 -36.22
CA GLY A 267 14.33 4.39 -36.98
C GLY A 267 12.93 4.69 -36.46
N GLY A 268 12.13 5.42 -37.28
CA GLY A 268 10.78 5.91 -36.98
C GLY A 268 9.61 4.89 -37.02
N PRO A 269 8.34 5.35 -37.10
CA PRO A 269 7.25 4.87 -36.23
C PRO A 269 6.14 4.08 -36.95
N LEU A 270 5.42 3.21 -36.22
CA LEU A 270 4.13 2.67 -36.67
C LEU A 270 3.10 2.56 -35.54
N ALA A 271 1.89 2.98 -35.87
CA ALA A 271 0.73 3.14 -35.03
C ALA A 271 -0.02 1.82 -34.77
N GLY A 272 -0.71 1.79 -33.62
CA GLY A 272 -2.04 1.16 -33.50
C GLY A 272 -2.11 -0.32 -33.12
N ARG A 273 -2.40 -0.59 -31.84
CA ARG A 273 -3.63 -1.29 -31.44
C ARG A 273 -3.82 -1.28 -29.92
N ALA A 274 -5.02 -0.87 -29.54
CA ALA A 274 -5.55 -0.96 -28.20
C ALA A 274 -5.73 -2.45 -27.83
N GLY A 275 -5.08 -2.86 -26.75
CA GLY A 275 -5.32 -4.12 -26.07
C GLY A 275 -5.10 -3.88 -24.59
N ALA A 276 -6.17 -3.97 -23.81
CA ALA A 276 -6.13 -3.94 -22.35
C ALA A 276 -5.33 -5.15 -21.86
N SER A 277 -4.02 -5.00 -21.78
CA SER A 277 -3.11 -5.99 -21.23
C SER A 277 -2.84 -5.60 -19.78
N HIS A 278 -3.40 -6.39 -18.86
CA HIS A 278 -2.90 -6.45 -17.50
C HIS A 278 -1.42 -6.85 -17.60
N SER A 279 -0.53 -5.87 -17.46
CA SER A 279 0.90 -6.10 -17.34
C SER A 279 1.12 -6.94 -16.08
N ASN A 280 1.33 -8.24 -16.29
CA ASN A 280 2.06 -9.09 -15.37
C ASN A 280 3.48 -8.54 -15.31
N ASN A 281 3.72 -7.58 -14.40
CA ASN A 281 5.07 -7.29 -13.93
C ASN A 281 5.51 -8.49 -13.08
N MET A 282 6.02 -9.53 -13.76
CA MET A 282 6.97 -10.46 -13.15
C MET A 282 8.34 -9.77 -13.29
N PRO A 283 8.95 -9.25 -12.21
CA PRO A 283 10.33 -8.82 -12.26
C PRO A 283 11.18 -10.04 -12.62
N GLY A 284 12.01 -9.94 -13.65
CA GLY A 284 12.86 -11.04 -14.10
C GLY A 284 13.72 -11.58 -12.95
N SER A 285 13.67 -12.90 -12.72
CA SER A 285 14.48 -13.79 -11.86
C SER A 285 15.02 -13.32 -10.49
N ALA A 286 14.76 -12.09 -10.06
CA ALA A 286 15.28 -11.50 -8.85
C ALA A 286 14.33 -11.80 -7.69
N ILE A 287 14.89 -12.33 -6.61
CA ILE A 287 14.16 -12.55 -5.36
C ILE A 287 13.75 -11.17 -4.81
N PRO A 288 12.48 -10.95 -4.45
CA PRO A 288 12.07 -9.69 -3.84
C PRO A 288 12.91 -9.37 -2.60
N ALA A 289 13.32 -8.11 -2.43
CA ALA A 289 14.23 -7.70 -1.35
C ALA A 289 13.71 -8.08 0.05
N ASN A 290 12.39 -8.00 0.27
CA ASN A 290 11.75 -8.42 1.51
C ASN A 290 11.83 -9.94 1.74
N VAL A 291 11.75 -10.74 0.67
CA VAL A 291 11.90 -12.20 0.76
C VAL A 291 13.36 -12.56 1.07
N GLU A 292 14.31 -11.85 0.45
CA GLU A 292 15.73 -12.03 0.76
C GLU A 292 16.04 -11.70 2.22
N GLU A 293 15.45 -10.63 2.75
CA GLU A 293 15.53 -10.27 4.15
C GLU A 293 14.92 -11.32 5.09
N ASP A 294 13.72 -11.79 4.80
CA ASP A 294 13.09 -12.87 5.57
C ASP A 294 13.98 -14.14 5.57
N ARG A 295 14.58 -14.49 4.42
CA ARG A 295 15.52 -15.61 4.32
C ARG A 295 16.74 -15.44 5.22
N ARG A 296 17.29 -14.22 5.36
CA ARG A 296 18.43 -13.96 6.27
C ARG A 296 18.06 -14.33 7.71
N HIS A 297 16.94 -13.80 8.20
CA HIS A 297 16.47 -14.04 9.55
C HIS A 297 16.12 -15.52 9.79
N LEU A 298 15.49 -16.19 8.81
CA LEU A 298 15.15 -17.61 8.91
C LEU A 298 16.39 -18.50 9.01
N VAL A 299 17.45 -18.21 8.25
CA VAL A 299 18.72 -18.94 8.33
C VAL A 299 19.40 -18.73 9.68
N GLU A 300 19.49 -17.49 10.16
CA GLU A 300 20.08 -17.20 11.48
C GLU A 300 19.32 -17.91 12.60
N ALA A 301 17.98 -17.84 12.58
CA ALA A 301 17.14 -18.52 13.57
C ALA A 301 17.29 -20.05 13.53
N ALA A 302 17.46 -20.64 12.33
CA ALA A 302 17.71 -22.07 12.18
C ALA A 302 19.08 -22.46 12.76
N ILE A 303 20.13 -21.71 12.42
CA ILE A 303 21.49 -21.92 12.95
C ILE A 303 21.50 -21.87 14.48
N VAL A 304 20.95 -20.80 15.07
CA VAL A 304 20.91 -20.62 16.53
C VAL A 304 20.14 -21.76 17.20
N ARG A 305 19.00 -22.18 16.64
CA ARG A 305 18.21 -23.29 17.20
C ARG A 305 18.97 -24.62 17.19
N ILE A 306 19.63 -24.94 16.07
CA ILE A 306 20.44 -26.16 15.93
C ILE A 306 21.61 -26.12 16.92
N MET A 307 22.37 -25.02 16.93
CA MET A 307 23.56 -24.88 17.77
C MET A 307 23.22 -24.85 19.26
N LYS A 308 22.10 -24.22 19.66
CA LYS A 308 21.63 -24.24 21.05
C LYS A 308 21.33 -25.66 21.55
N ALA A 309 20.81 -26.53 20.67
CA ALA A 309 20.49 -27.92 21.00
C ALA A 309 21.72 -28.84 20.98
N ARG A 310 22.59 -28.69 19.96
CA ARG A 310 23.78 -29.55 19.78
C ARG A 310 24.98 -29.12 20.61
N LYS A 311 25.03 -27.85 21.05
CA LYS A 311 26.13 -27.15 21.73
C LYS A 311 27.41 -27.02 20.90
N THR A 312 27.82 -28.08 20.22
CA THR A 312 28.95 -28.07 19.28
C THR A 312 28.58 -28.83 18.01
N LEU A 313 29.02 -28.33 16.86
CA LEU A 313 28.75 -28.99 15.58
C LEU A 313 29.83 -28.66 14.55
N HIS A 314 30.16 -29.63 13.68
CA HIS A 314 31.10 -29.40 12.59
C HIS A 314 30.43 -28.63 11.44
N HIS A 315 31.22 -27.89 10.67
CA HIS A 315 30.73 -26.95 9.65
C HIS A 315 29.83 -27.61 8.60
N ASN A 316 30.25 -28.75 8.06
CA ASN A 316 29.49 -29.46 7.03
C ASN A 316 28.16 -30.00 7.59
N ASP A 317 28.16 -30.48 8.84
CA ASP A 317 26.97 -31.00 9.50
C ASP A 317 25.97 -29.88 9.79
N LEU A 318 26.46 -28.72 10.24
CA LEU A 318 25.64 -27.53 10.45
C LEU A 318 24.99 -27.05 9.14
N ILE A 319 25.77 -26.98 8.05
CA ILE A 319 25.23 -26.62 6.74
C ILE A 319 24.15 -27.62 6.30
N ALA A 320 24.40 -28.93 6.46
CA ALA A 320 23.46 -29.97 6.08
C ALA A 320 22.16 -29.90 6.89
N GLU A 321 22.25 -29.72 8.21
CA GLU A 321 21.09 -29.65 9.11
C GLU A 321 20.25 -28.39 8.85
N VAL A 322 20.89 -27.22 8.64
CA VAL A 322 20.22 -25.98 8.25
C VAL A 322 19.52 -26.12 6.90
N THR A 323 20.21 -26.69 5.89
CA THR A 323 19.65 -26.90 4.56
C THR A 323 18.43 -27.83 4.62
N LYS A 324 18.54 -28.94 5.35
CA LYS A 324 17.44 -29.88 5.56
C LYS A 324 16.24 -29.20 6.22
N GLN A 325 16.45 -28.44 7.29
CA GLN A 325 15.38 -27.77 8.02
C GLN A 325 14.63 -26.73 7.16
N LEU A 326 15.33 -26.00 6.29
CA LEU A 326 14.74 -24.92 5.50
C LEU A 326 14.19 -25.37 4.13
N SER A 327 14.60 -26.55 3.65
CA SER A 327 14.25 -27.10 2.32
C SER A 327 12.76 -27.09 1.99
N VAL A 328 11.90 -27.22 3.01
CA VAL A 328 10.44 -27.17 2.88
C VAL A 328 9.95 -25.81 2.33
N ARG A 329 10.68 -24.73 2.60
CA ARG A 329 10.31 -23.36 2.21
C ARG A 329 11.17 -22.81 1.06
N PHE A 330 12.48 -22.97 1.17
CA PHE A 330 13.47 -22.63 0.16
C PHE A 330 14.80 -23.37 0.42
N VAL A 331 15.64 -23.49 -0.61
CA VAL A 331 16.96 -24.11 -0.48
C VAL A 331 18.02 -23.01 -0.34
N PRO A 332 18.60 -22.78 0.86
CA PRO A 332 19.68 -21.82 1.03
C PRO A 332 20.98 -22.33 0.37
N SER A 333 21.76 -21.44 -0.24
CA SER A 333 23.09 -21.81 -0.75
C SER A 333 24.08 -21.99 0.41
N PRO A 334 25.06 -22.89 0.31
CA PRO A 334 26.09 -23.06 1.35
C PRO A 334 26.86 -21.77 1.65
N GLN A 335 27.11 -20.95 0.62
CA GLN A 335 27.75 -19.64 0.76
C GLN A 335 26.90 -18.66 1.60
N PHE A 336 25.57 -18.69 1.40
CA PHE A 336 24.66 -17.86 2.17
C PHE A 336 24.64 -18.27 3.64
N ILE A 337 24.57 -19.57 3.93
CA ILE A 337 24.66 -20.10 5.30
C ILE A 337 25.98 -19.69 5.95
N LYS A 338 27.11 -19.85 5.25
CA LYS A 338 28.43 -19.44 5.75
C LYS A 338 28.45 -17.97 6.14
N LYS A 339 27.95 -17.07 5.27
CA LYS A 339 27.86 -15.63 5.55
C LYS A 339 27.00 -15.31 6.78
N ARG A 340 25.98 -16.13 7.08
CA ARG A 340 25.16 -15.98 8.29
C ARG A 340 25.86 -16.52 9.54
N ILE A 341 26.64 -17.59 9.42
CA ILE A 341 27.49 -18.09 10.52
C ILE A 341 28.50 -17.04 10.95
N GLU A 342 29.23 -16.42 10.01
CA GLU A 342 30.21 -15.36 10.38
C GLU A 342 29.53 -14.19 11.11
N SER A 343 28.37 -13.75 10.63
CA SER A 343 27.60 -12.69 11.29
C SER A 343 27.14 -13.06 12.70
N LEU A 344 26.86 -14.34 12.96
CA LEU A 344 26.53 -14.82 14.30
C LEU A 344 27.75 -14.95 15.21
N ILE A 345 28.94 -15.16 14.65
CA ILE A 345 30.21 -15.13 15.39
C ILE A 345 30.54 -13.70 15.82
N GLU A 346 30.43 -12.73 14.90
CA GLU A 346 30.62 -11.30 15.18
C GLU A 346 29.67 -10.77 16.27
N ARG A 347 28.49 -11.39 16.39
CA ARG A 347 27.47 -11.07 17.40
C ARG A 347 27.56 -11.96 18.64
N GLU A 348 28.63 -12.73 18.79
CA GLU A 348 28.92 -13.57 19.97
C GLU A 348 27.85 -14.64 20.27
N TYR A 349 27.11 -15.11 19.27
CA TYR A 349 26.20 -16.26 19.40
C TYR A 349 26.93 -17.60 19.19
N LEU A 350 28.01 -17.57 18.41
CA LEU A 350 28.82 -18.74 18.05
C LEU A 350 30.30 -18.39 18.16
N GLU A 351 31.12 -19.41 18.44
CA GLU A 351 32.57 -19.29 18.41
C GLU A 351 33.17 -20.48 17.64
N ARG A 352 34.36 -20.29 17.06
CA ARG A 352 35.14 -21.40 16.49
C ARG A 352 35.96 -22.04 17.59
N LYS A 353 35.99 -23.37 17.62
CA LYS A 353 36.85 -24.06 18.58
C LYS A 353 38.34 -23.73 18.27
N PRO A 354 39.18 -23.41 19.28
CA PRO A 354 40.60 -23.11 19.07
C PRO A 354 41.36 -24.25 18.39
N ASP A 355 41.06 -25.49 18.79
CA ASP A 355 41.73 -26.70 18.29
C ASP A 355 41.27 -27.09 16.87
N ASP A 356 40.06 -26.71 16.47
CA ASP A 356 39.48 -27.07 15.17
C ASP A 356 38.54 -25.96 14.68
N ARG A 357 39.05 -25.14 13.74
CA ARG A 357 38.30 -24.02 13.15
C ARG A 357 37.10 -24.44 12.31
N ARG A 358 36.95 -25.73 11.99
CA ARG A 358 35.77 -26.30 11.31
C ARG A 358 34.68 -26.72 12.29
N LYS A 359 34.93 -26.64 13.59
CA LYS A 359 33.94 -26.90 14.64
C LYS A 359 33.48 -25.60 15.28
N TYR A 360 32.16 -25.45 15.38
CA TYR A 360 31.52 -24.30 16.05
C TYR A 360 31.04 -24.71 17.44
N VAL A 361 31.05 -23.75 18.36
CA VAL A 361 30.55 -23.84 19.73
C VAL A 361 29.49 -22.75 19.92
N TYR A 362 28.41 -23.08 20.60
CA TYR A 362 27.35 -22.13 20.95
C TYR A 362 27.69 -21.43 22.28
N VAL A 363 27.61 -20.09 22.31
CA VAL A 363 28.14 -19.26 23.42
C VAL A 363 27.10 -18.38 24.13
N ALA A 364 25.84 -18.34 23.66
CA ALA A 364 24.79 -17.43 24.17
C ALA A 364 23.73 -18.04 25.10
#